data_AF-A0A2A3JJL1-F1
#
_entry.id   AF-A0A2A3JJL1-F1
#
_cell.length_a   1.000
_cell.length_b   1.000
_cell.length_c   1.000
_cell.angle_alpha   90.00
_cell.angle_beta   90.00
_cell.angle_gamma   90.00
#
_symmetry.space_group_name_H-M   'P 1'
#
loop_
_entity.id
_entity.type
_entity.pdbx_description
1 polymer ?
#
loop_
_entity_poly.entity_id
_entity_poly.type
_entity_poly.pdbx_seq_one_letter_code
_entity_poly.pdbx_strand_id
1 'polypeptide(L)'
;MTRVSEPSRRALLAVAFAAAATATAGSAAAATPAGAVQTHAGPGLVDNQAWTSYADWRTGTAKGTRALAAARPGLVIETPAGTADYTDPHTGKTATWEYATWTSPVHRLAVPATEAIASWNAHTPAGTWLQVELTGTYSDGTATPWYVMGRWAAGDQDIKRTSVDNQKDGKSSISTDTFSIDNAASGLRLVSYRLRLTLYRTPGSGLTPTVWRLGAMGSDIPDRFTVPASTPWLAKELPVPRYSQEIHAGQYPEYDNGGEAWCSPTSSQMIIEHWGRRPTAEQLAWVNPSFADPQVCHAARFTYDYQYGGCGNWPFNAAYAATYKDLQGVVTRLRSLTDLETLIAAGIPAITSQSFLKSELTGAGYGTSGHLMTVIGFTAGGDVIANDPASPGDDAVRRVYKRREWENIWLRTKRYNASGNVVSGTGGVCYLYFPSNPSAGQSEALKAVGVR
;
A
#
# COMPACT_ATOMS: atom_id res chain seq x y z
N MET A 1 -40.45 -12.97 -19.63
CA MET A 1 -39.62 -11.76 -19.87
C MET A 1 -38.81 -11.51 -18.62
N THR A 2 -37.61 -12.07 -18.59
CA THR A 2 -36.69 -12.09 -17.46
C THR A 2 -35.38 -11.54 -17.99
N ARG A 3 -35.02 -10.33 -17.56
CA ARG A 3 -33.73 -9.72 -17.90
C ARG A 3 -32.68 -10.32 -16.98
N VAL A 4 -31.77 -11.08 -17.58
CA VAL A 4 -30.54 -11.54 -16.95
C VAL A 4 -29.60 -10.35 -16.86
N SER A 5 -29.12 -10.07 -15.65
CA SER A 5 -28.10 -9.09 -15.30
C SER A 5 -26.74 -9.49 -15.88
N GLU A 6 -26.12 -8.57 -16.62
CA GLU A 6 -24.76 -8.73 -17.15
C GLU A 6 -23.71 -8.65 -16.01
N PRO A 7 -22.66 -9.49 -16.03
CA PRO A 7 -21.56 -9.43 -15.07
C PRO A 7 -20.56 -8.28 -15.39
N SER A 8 -20.00 -7.71 -14.33
CA SER A 8 -19.09 -6.56 -14.33
C SER A 8 -17.73 -6.85 -14.99
N ARG A 9 -17.21 -5.85 -15.69
CA ARG A 9 -16.06 -5.91 -16.59
C ARG A 9 -14.72 -6.06 -15.84
N ARG A 10 -14.30 -7.30 -15.60
CA ARG A 10 -12.88 -7.70 -15.45
C ARG A 10 -12.43 -8.47 -16.68
N ALA A 11 -12.02 -7.76 -17.72
CA ALA A 11 -11.13 -8.20 -18.77
C ALA A 11 -10.92 -7.00 -19.68
N LEU A 12 -9.67 -6.59 -19.92
CA LEU A 12 -9.20 -5.97 -21.17
C LEU A 12 -7.74 -5.55 -20.97
N LEU A 13 -6.82 -6.37 -21.48
CA LEU A 13 -5.81 -5.96 -22.47
C LEU A 13 -5.03 -7.20 -22.90
N ALA A 14 -5.49 -7.80 -24.00
CA ALA A 14 -4.73 -8.75 -24.81
C ALA A 14 -5.15 -8.57 -26.28
N VAL A 15 -4.24 -8.07 -27.12
CA VAL A 15 -4.12 -8.28 -28.59
C VAL A 15 -2.65 -7.94 -28.93
N ALA A 16 -1.75 -8.91 -29.10
CA ALA A 16 -1.43 -9.78 -30.24
C ALA A 16 -0.31 -9.22 -31.16
N PHE A 17 0.80 -9.95 -31.29
CA PHE A 17 1.38 -10.42 -32.58
C PHE A 17 2.48 -11.47 -32.32
N ALA A 18 2.57 -12.44 -33.23
CA ALA A 18 3.42 -13.62 -33.20
C ALA A 18 4.58 -13.51 -34.21
N ALA A 19 5.75 -14.11 -33.91
CA ALA A 19 6.47 -15.07 -34.79
C ALA A 19 7.89 -15.45 -34.27
N ALA A 20 8.04 -16.74 -33.98
CA ALA A 20 9.13 -17.70 -34.31
C ALA A 20 10.63 -17.50 -33.97
N ALA A 21 11.12 -18.46 -33.13
CA ALA A 21 12.34 -19.29 -33.24
C ALA A 21 13.71 -18.63 -32.93
N THR A 22 14.72 -19.24 -32.29
CA THR A 22 15.17 -20.63 -32.13
C THR A 22 15.98 -20.78 -30.82
N ALA A 23 16.01 -22.01 -30.26
CA ALA A 23 16.83 -22.38 -29.11
C ALA A 23 18.26 -22.78 -29.51
N THR A 24 19.25 -22.42 -28.69
CA THR A 24 20.51 -23.18 -28.57
C THR A 24 20.88 -23.34 -27.10
N ALA A 25 21.11 -24.59 -26.71
CA ALA A 25 21.55 -25.00 -25.38
C ALA A 25 23.08 -24.79 -25.25
N GLY A 26 23.52 -24.32 -24.08
CA GLY A 26 24.93 -24.21 -23.72
C GLY A 26 25.13 -24.58 -22.25
N SER A 27 25.94 -25.61 -22.02
CA SER A 27 26.13 -26.36 -20.78
C SER A 27 26.68 -25.56 -19.59
N ALA A 28 26.28 -26.01 -18.41
CA ALA A 28 26.77 -25.57 -17.11
C ALA A 28 28.24 -25.92 -16.86
N ALA A 29 28.96 -25.03 -16.18
CA ALA A 29 30.18 -25.34 -15.45
C ALA A 29 30.03 -24.83 -14.01
N ALA A 30 30.19 -25.75 -13.06
CA ALA A 30 30.12 -25.50 -11.63
C ALA A 30 31.42 -24.86 -11.13
N ALA A 31 31.29 -23.82 -10.30
CA ALA A 31 32.38 -23.33 -9.45
C ALA A 31 31.81 -23.04 -8.05
N THR A 32 32.39 -23.71 -7.05
CA THR A 32 32.17 -23.58 -5.61
C THR A 32 32.44 -22.14 -5.11
N PRO A 33 31.57 -21.55 -4.26
CA PRO A 33 31.78 -20.19 -3.77
C PRO A 33 32.64 -20.19 -2.50
N ALA A 34 33.75 -19.44 -2.53
CA ALA A 34 34.43 -18.97 -1.33
C ALA A 34 33.65 -17.77 -0.76
N GLY A 35 33.40 -17.80 0.56
CA GLY A 35 32.60 -16.81 1.26
C GLY A 35 33.19 -15.40 1.17
N ALA A 36 32.41 -14.49 0.60
CA ALA A 36 32.58 -13.06 0.75
C ALA A 36 31.28 -12.50 1.32
N VAL A 37 31.37 -11.92 2.52
CA VAL A 37 30.32 -11.07 3.10
C VAL A 37 30.19 -9.86 2.16
N GLN A 38 29.22 -9.91 1.25
CA GLN A 38 28.89 -8.76 0.42
C GLN A 38 28.11 -7.76 1.27
N THR A 39 28.78 -6.71 1.70
CA THR A 39 28.15 -5.47 2.11
C THR A 39 27.35 -4.93 0.93
N HIS A 40 26.01 -4.93 1.01
CA HIS A 40 25.11 -4.36 0.00
C HIS A 40 25.27 -2.84 -0.09
N ALA A 41 26.31 -2.38 -0.78
CA ALA A 41 26.61 -0.98 -1.04
C ALA A 41 26.41 -0.63 -2.53
N GLY A 42 25.28 -1.04 -3.11
CA GLY A 42 24.75 -0.39 -4.30
C GLY A 42 23.88 0.81 -3.89
N PRO A 43 23.71 1.85 -4.73
CA PRO A 43 22.70 2.87 -4.48
C PRO A 43 21.35 2.15 -4.25
N GLY A 44 20.61 2.57 -3.23
CA GLY A 44 19.30 1.97 -2.93
C GLY A 44 18.42 1.98 -4.19
N LEU A 45 17.50 1.03 -4.32
CA LEU A 45 16.51 1.01 -5.41
C LEU A 45 15.17 1.64 -4.99
N VAL A 46 15.09 2.08 -3.74
CA VAL A 46 13.90 2.59 -3.07
C VAL A 46 14.31 3.78 -2.23
N ASP A 47 13.58 4.88 -2.37
CA ASP A 47 13.69 6.08 -1.57
C ASP A 47 12.35 6.34 -0.88
N ASN A 48 12.35 6.53 0.44
CA ASN A 48 11.15 6.94 1.17
C ASN A 48 11.40 8.29 1.80
N GLN A 49 10.49 9.23 1.55
CA GLN A 49 10.49 10.52 2.21
C GLN A 49 9.11 10.79 2.83
N ALA A 50 9.12 11.30 4.05
CA ALA A 50 7.90 11.67 4.78
C ALA A 50 8.11 12.93 5.62
N TRP A 51 7.05 13.74 5.70
CA TRP A 51 6.89 14.85 6.62
C TRP A 51 6.04 14.39 7.80
N THR A 52 6.60 14.42 9.01
CA THR A 52 5.98 13.85 10.22
C THR A 52 6.13 14.74 11.45
N SER A 53 7.20 15.51 11.54
CA SER A 53 7.49 16.38 12.68
C SER A 53 6.99 17.81 12.48
N TYR A 54 6.87 18.57 13.56
CA TYR A 54 6.56 19.99 13.51
C TYR A 54 7.55 20.75 12.59
N ALA A 55 8.84 20.44 12.69
CA ALA A 55 9.87 21.03 11.83
C ALA A 55 9.63 20.70 10.35
N ASP A 56 9.31 19.44 10.03
CA ASP A 56 9.01 19.03 8.65
C ASP A 56 7.80 19.83 8.11
N TRP A 57 6.71 19.95 8.87
CA TRP A 57 5.52 20.69 8.45
C TRP A 57 5.81 22.16 8.16
N ARG A 58 6.74 22.79 8.90
CA ARG A 58 7.15 24.18 8.65
C ARG A 58 8.00 24.38 7.40
N THR A 59 8.52 23.31 6.79
CA THR A 59 9.32 23.43 5.55
C THR A 59 8.47 23.61 4.30
N GLY A 60 7.18 23.28 4.34
CA GLY A 60 6.28 23.43 3.21
C GLY A 60 5.63 24.81 3.12
N THR A 61 5.11 25.10 1.93
CA THR A 61 4.35 26.34 1.67
C THR A 61 2.91 26.14 2.11
N ALA A 62 2.50 26.83 3.17
CA ALA A 62 1.14 26.82 3.69
C ALA A 62 0.28 27.92 3.06
N LYS A 63 -0.96 27.57 2.70
CA LYS A 63 -2.04 28.52 2.41
C LYS A 63 -3.24 28.13 3.25
N GLY A 64 -3.38 28.78 4.40
CA GLY A 64 -4.46 28.53 5.35
C GLY A 64 -4.27 27.32 6.27
N THR A 65 -3.17 26.58 6.12
CA THR A 65 -2.80 25.47 7.01
C THR A 65 -1.81 25.93 8.07
N ARG A 66 -1.79 25.23 9.21
CA ARG A 66 -0.83 25.46 10.29
C ARG A 66 -0.24 24.14 10.78
N ALA A 67 1.06 24.16 11.09
CA ALA A 67 1.71 23.09 11.84
C ALA A 67 1.25 23.11 13.30
N LEU A 68 0.71 21.99 13.78
CA LEU A 68 0.29 21.77 15.15
C LEU A 68 1.46 21.20 15.96
N ALA A 69 1.94 21.97 16.94
CA ALA A 69 2.90 21.50 17.93
C ALA A 69 2.13 20.74 19.03
N ALA A 70 2.04 19.42 18.91
CA ALA A 70 1.42 18.52 19.86
C ALA A 70 2.30 17.28 20.07
N ALA A 71 1.92 16.41 21.01
CA ALA A 71 2.62 15.15 21.27
C ALA A 71 2.79 14.30 19.99
N ARG A 72 1.78 14.32 19.12
CA ARG A 72 1.87 13.87 17.73
C ARG A 72 1.74 15.10 16.82
N PRO A 73 2.84 15.64 16.28
CA PRO A 73 2.79 16.78 15.38
C PRO A 73 1.91 16.48 14.17
N GLY A 74 1.25 17.51 13.66
CA GLY A 74 0.40 17.35 12.49
C GLY A 74 0.16 18.67 11.77
N LEU A 75 -0.58 18.58 10.67
CA LEU A 75 -1.01 19.71 9.89
C LEU A 75 -2.53 19.82 9.94
N VAL A 76 -3.03 21.03 10.19
CA VAL A 76 -4.46 21.35 10.32
C VAL A 76 -4.82 22.58 9.50
N ILE A 77 -6.12 22.84 9.33
CA ILE A 77 -6.64 24.12 8.84
C ILE A 77 -6.57 25.14 9.99
N GLU A 78 -6.00 26.32 9.71
CA GLU A 78 -6.07 27.48 10.61
C GLU A 78 -7.15 28.44 10.11
N THR A 79 -6.94 29.01 8.92
CA THR A 79 -7.89 29.90 8.25
C THR A 79 -8.09 29.36 6.84
N PRO A 80 -9.32 29.07 6.39
CA PRO A 80 -9.54 28.54 5.05
C PRO A 80 -8.99 29.50 4.00
N ALA A 81 -8.29 28.96 2.99
CA ALA A 81 -7.79 29.71 1.85
C ALA A 81 -8.93 30.11 0.89
N GLY A 82 -10.07 29.43 0.96
CA GLY A 82 -11.27 29.71 0.20
C GLY A 82 -12.29 28.59 0.33
N THR A 83 -13.29 28.61 -0.55
CA THR A 83 -14.28 27.53 -0.70
C THR A 83 -14.17 26.89 -2.07
N ALA A 84 -14.54 25.62 -2.17
CA ALA A 84 -14.63 24.87 -3.41
C ALA A 84 -15.83 23.92 -3.37
N ASP A 85 -16.55 23.83 -4.49
CA ASP A 85 -17.58 22.81 -4.65
C ASP A 85 -16.95 21.48 -5.05
N TYR A 86 -17.42 20.40 -4.42
CA TYR A 86 -17.05 19.04 -4.78
C TYR A 86 -18.32 18.24 -5.07
N THR A 87 -18.42 17.74 -6.29
CA THR A 87 -19.40 16.73 -6.68
C THR A 87 -18.78 15.35 -6.51
N ASP A 88 -19.29 14.58 -5.57
CA ASP A 88 -18.89 13.19 -5.38
C ASP A 88 -19.31 12.38 -6.62
N PRO A 89 -18.37 11.77 -7.37
CA PRO A 89 -18.67 11.06 -8.61
C PRO A 89 -19.49 9.78 -8.38
N HIS A 90 -19.51 9.26 -7.16
CA HIS A 90 -20.16 7.99 -6.80
C HIS A 90 -21.56 8.19 -6.24
N THR A 91 -21.86 9.37 -5.68
CA THR A 91 -23.21 9.70 -5.20
C THR A 91 -23.92 10.77 -6.01
N GLY A 92 -23.21 11.51 -6.87
CA GLY A 92 -23.72 12.66 -7.62
C GLY A 92 -24.08 13.87 -6.75
N LYS A 93 -23.72 13.86 -5.46
CA LYS A 93 -24.06 14.95 -4.53
C LYS A 93 -22.97 16.01 -4.59
N THR A 94 -23.38 17.26 -4.73
CA THR A 94 -22.49 18.42 -4.64
C THR A 94 -22.58 19.04 -3.27
N ALA A 95 -21.44 19.34 -2.66
CA ALA A 95 -21.33 20.12 -1.44
C ALA A 95 -20.20 21.13 -1.55
N THR A 96 -20.39 22.30 -0.95
CA THR A 96 -19.35 23.33 -0.81
C THR A 96 -18.50 23.04 0.40
N TRP A 97 -17.17 23.17 0.26
CA TRP A 97 -16.19 22.92 1.31
C TRP A 97 -15.26 24.11 1.48
N GLU A 98 -14.98 24.49 2.72
CA GLU A 98 -13.81 25.31 3.02
C GLU A 98 -12.56 24.46 2.82
N TYR A 99 -11.51 25.05 2.23
CA TYR A 99 -10.26 24.34 2.02
C TYR A 99 -9.04 25.14 2.45
N ALA A 100 -7.98 24.43 2.81
CA ALA A 100 -6.63 24.98 2.96
C ALA A 100 -5.62 24.04 2.32
N THR A 101 -4.49 24.57 1.86
CA THR A 101 -3.45 23.78 1.19
C THR A 101 -2.12 23.86 1.88
N TRP A 102 -1.35 22.79 1.76
CA TRP A 102 0.06 22.74 2.08
C TRP A 102 0.79 22.04 0.94
N THR A 103 1.92 22.59 0.51
CA THR A 103 2.75 22.01 -0.54
C THR A 103 4.15 21.76 -0.01
N SER A 104 4.64 20.54 -0.18
CA SER A 104 5.97 20.16 0.28
C SER A 104 7.07 20.95 -0.44
N PRO A 105 8.27 21.09 0.17
CA PRO A 105 9.46 21.41 -0.61
C PRO A 105 9.66 20.34 -1.70
N VAL A 106 10.50 20.66 -2.71
CA VAL A 106 10.91 19.65 -3.68
C VAL A 106 11.71 18.59 -2.96
N HIS A 107 11.30 17.34 -3.08
CA HIS A 107 12.11 16.20 -2.69
C HIS A 107 12.82 15.66 -3.92
N ARG A 108 14.15 15.64 -3.90
CA ARG A 108 14.94 14.97 -4.93
C ARG A 108 15.11 13.52 -4.50
N LEU A 109 14.61 12.61 -5.32
CA LEU A 109 14.71 11.19 -5.04
C LEU A 109 16.20 10.80 -5.02
N ALA A 110 16.63 10.07 -3.99
CA ALA A 110 17.96 9.47 -3.98
C ALA A 110 18.14 8.46 -5.13
N VAL A 111 17.01 7.97 -5.67
CA VAL A 111 16.91 7.01 -6.77
C VAL A 111 15.90 7.55 -7.78
N PRO A 112 16.32 8.00 -8.98
CA PRO A 112 15.38 8.35 -10.03
C PRO A 112 14.41 7.18 -10.28
N ALA A 113 13.12 7.42 -10.13
CA ALA A 113 12.12 6.37 -9.99
C ALA A 113 11.36 6.09 -11.28
N THR A 114 10.96 4.84 -11.47
CA THR A 114 9.94 4.44 -12.46
C THR A 114 8.55 4.39 -11.86
N GLU A 115 8.44 4.25 -10.54
CA GLU A 115 7.18 4.23 -9.82
C GLU A 115 7.25 5.10 -8.55
N ALA A 116 6.12 5.69 -8.17
CA ALA A 116 5.98 6.38 -6.90
C ALA A 116 4.59 6.18 -6.28
N ILE A 117 4.53 6.07 -4.95
CA ILE A 117 3.29 5.84 -4.20
C ILE A 117 3.23 6.84 -3.07
N ALA A 118 2.27 7.76 -3.14
CA ALA A 118 2.00 8.70 -2.07
C ALA A 118 1.13 8.04 -0.99
N SER A 119 1.47 8.25 0.28
CA SER A 119 0.68 7.76 1.41
C SER A 119 0.60 8.81 2.53
N TRP A 120 -0.46 8.72 3.33
CA TRP A 120 -0.75 9.67 4.39
C TRP A 120 -1.32 8.97 5.62
N ASN A 121 -1.25 9.64 6.76
CA ASN A 121 -1.87 9.22 8.01
C ASN A 121 -2.64 10.41 8.55
N ALA A 122 -3.94 10.26 8.75
CA ALA A 122 -4.80 11.37 9.11
C ALA A 122 -5.96 10.98 10.02
N HIS A 123 -6.35 11.92 10.87
CA HIS A 123 -7.67 11.95 11.47
C HIS A 123 -8.56 12.89 10.66
N THR A 124 -9.71 12.39 10.23
CA THR A 124 -10.74 13.16 9.53
C THR A 124 -12.05 12.99 10.30
N PRO A 125 -12.34 13.89 11.27
CA PRO A 125 -13.67 13.96 11.88
C PRO A 125 -14.78 14.08 10.82
N ALA A 126 -16.00 13.67 11.16
CA ALA A 126 -17.16 13.90 10.29
C ALA A 126 -17.25 15.39 9.90
N GLY A 127 -17.61 15.66 8.64
CA GLY A 127 -17.55 16.99 8.05
C GLY A 127 -16.15 17.43 7.61
N THR A 128 -15.19 16.49 7.48
CA THR A 128 -13.85 16.78 6.98
C THR A 128 -13.31 15.67 6.08
N TRP A 129 -12.44 16.04 5.15
CA TRP A 129 -11.75 15.10 4.27
C TRP A 129 -10.47 15.73 3.71
N LEU A 130 -9.69 14.98 2.93
CA LEU A 130 -8.46 15.48 2.32
C LEU A 130 -8.25 14.96 0.89
N GLN A 131 -7.45 15.69 0.13
CA GLN A 131 -6.92 15.27 -1.16
C GLN A 131 -5.38 15.32 -1.14
N VAL A 132 -4.75 14.27 -1.67
CA VAL A 132 -3.30 14.22 -1.88
C VAL A 132 -2.99 14.25 -3.37
N GLU A 133 -2.05 15.09 -3.77
CA GLU A 133 -1.62 15.24 -5.15
C GLU A 133 -0.10 15.17 -5.27
N LEU A 134 0.39 14.65 -6.39
CA LEU A 134 1.80 14.54 -6.73
C LEU A 134 2.08 15.29 -8.04
N THR A 135 3.15 16.07 -8.07
CA THR A 135 3.76 16.56 -9.30
C THR A 135 5.26 16.36 -9.21
N GLY A 136 5.97 16.33 -10.33
CA GLY A 136 7.42 16.21 -10.31
C GLY A 136 8.10 16.63 -11.60
N THR A 137 9.37 16.27 -11.67
CA THR A 137 10.25 16.56 -12.81
C THR A 137 10.82 15.25 -13.30
N TYR A 138 10.80 15.07 -14.62
CA TYR A 138 11.42 13.93 -15.29
C TYR A 138 12.91 14.13 -15.49
N SER A 139 13.63 13.05 -15.79
CA SER A 139 15.07 13.07 -16.09
C SER A 139 15.43 13.87 -17.36
N ASP A 140 14.46 14.11 -18.26
CA ASP A 140 14.61 14.98 -19.43
C ASP A 140 14.38 16.48 -19.13
N GLY A 141 14.12 16.83 -17.87
CA GLY A 141 13.88 18.19 -17.40
C GLY A 141 12.44 18.68 -17.53
N THR A 142 11.55 17.94 -18.20
CA THR A 142 10.12 18.30 -18.29
C THR A 142 9.37 17.99 -17.00
N ALA A 143 8.26 18.68 -16.77
CA ALA A 143 7.43 18.48 -15.57
C ALA A 143 6.26 17.53 -15.84
N THR A 144 5.86 16.79 -14.81
CA THR A 144 4.57 16.08 -14.82
C THR A 144 3.44 17.08 -14.59
N PRO A 145 2.18 16.79 -14.99
CA PRO A 145 1.03 17.48 -14.42
C PRO A 145 0.91 17.19 -12.92
N TRP A 146 -0.08 17.82 -12.26
CA TRP A 146 -0.52 17.39 -10.94
C TRP A 146 -1.45 16.18 -11.09
N TYR A 147 -1.10 15.09 -10.43
CA TYR A 147 -1.90 13.88 -10.32
C TYR A 147 -2.58 13.82 -8.97
N VAL A 148 -3.87 13.49 -8.93
CA VAL A 148 -4.58 13.17 -7.70
C VAL A 148 -4.26 11.74 -7.30
N MET A 149 -3.56 11.59 -6.17
CA MET A 149 -3.17 10.29 -5.62
C MET A 149 -4.26 9.68 -4.73
N GLY A 150 -5.23 10.49 -4.30
CA GLY A 150 -6.43 10.01 -3.62
C GLY A 150 -7.24 11.13 -2.97
N ARG A 151 -8.55 10.93 -2.90
CA ARG A 151 -9.49 11.70 -2.07
C ARG A 151 -9.97 10.82 -0.94
N TRP A 152 -9.84 11.29 0.29
CA TRP A 152 -9.91 10.42 1.45
C TRP A 152 -10.60 11.07 2.65
N ALA A 153 -11.54 10.33 3.23
CA ALA A 153 -12.13 10.55 4.55
C ALA A 153 -12.12 9.22 5.30
N ALA A 154 -12.02 9.23 6.63
CA ALA A 154 -11.96 8.00 7.43
C ALA A 154 -13.24 7.18 7.25
N GLY A 155 -14.40 7.84 7.39
CA GLY A 155 -15.70 7.27 7.04
C GLY A 155 -16.07 7.47 5.57
N ASP A 156 -17.30 7.07 5.23
CA ASP A 156 -17.86 7.08 3.87
C ASP A 156 -19.13 7.96 3.74
N GLN A 157 -19.34 8.86 4.69
CA GLN A 157 -20.52 9.74 4.77
C GLN A 157 -20.27 11.13 4.18
N ASP A 158 -19.06 11.68 4.36
CA ASP A 158 -18.68 13.01 3.85
C ASP A 158 -18.38 12.98 2.36
N ILE A 159 -17.59 11.99 1.96
CA ILE A 159 -17.30 11.62 0.57
C ILE A 159 -17.21 10.10 0.48
N LYS A 160 -17.44 9.56 -0.71
CA LYS A 160 -17.00 8.23 -1.11
C LYS A 160 -15.53 8.33 -1.48
N ARG A 161 -14.66 7.91 -0.55
CA ARG A 161 -13.21 7.89 -0.76
C ARG A 161 -12.87 7.21 -2.08
N THR A 162 -11.92 7.76 -2.80
CA THR A 162 -11.78 7.41 -4.21
C THR A 162 -10.39 7.71 -4.75
N SER A 163 -9.86 6.77 -5.52
CA SER A 163 -8.84 7.06 -6.53
C SER A 163 -9.47 7.83 -7.70
N VAL A 164 -8.64 8.26 -8.65
CA VAL A 164 -9.09 9.00 -9.84
C VAL A 164 -8.53 8.33 -11.09
N ASP A 165 -9.42 7.90 -11.96
CA ASP A 165 -9.08 7.20 -13.21
C ASP A 165 -8.54 8.13 -14.30
N ASN A 166 -7.94 7.51 -15.32
CA ASN A 166 -7.60 8.13 -16.60
C ASN A 166 -6.60 9.31 -16.51
N GLN A 167 -5.78 9.32 -15.47
CA GLN A 167 -4.74 10.32 -15.29
C GLN A 167 -3.46 9.89 -16.02
N LYS A 168 -3.08 10.61 -17.08
CA LYS A 168 -1.85 10.36 -17.85
C LYS A 168 -1.36 11.61 -18.59
N ASP A 169 -0.08 11.63 -18.97
CA ASP A 169 0.52 12.72 -19.76
C ASP A 169 1.28 12.24 -21.02
N GLY A 170 1.21 10.94 -21.33
CA GLY A 170 1.92 10.32 -22.45
C GLY A 170 3.36 9.88 -22.11
N LYS A 171 3.83 10.15 -20.89
CA LYS A 171 5.10 9.67 -20.34
C LYS A 171 4.88 8.86 -19.06
N SER A 172 3.86 9.22 -18.28
CA SER A 172 3.44 8.55 -17.07
C SER A 172 1.93 8.54 -16.91
N SER A 173 1.47 7.65 -16.04
CA SER A 173 0.08 7.48 -15.67
C SER A 173 -0.06 7.12 -14.19
N ILE A 174 -1.28 7.30 -13.66
CA ILE A 174 -1.67 6.77 -12.35
C ILE A 174 -2.47 5.50 -12.53
N SER A 175 -2.00 4.41 -11.93
CA SER A 175 -2.72 3.15 -11.81
C SER A 175 -3.26 3.01 -10.39
N THR A 176 -4.52 3.40 -10.17
CA THR A 176 -5.21 3.48 -8.86
C THR A 176 -4.51 4.37 -7.84
N ASP A 177 -3.40 3.92 -7.26
CA ASP A 177 -2.61 4.60 -6.22
C ASP A 177 -1.12 4.77 -6.57
N THR A 178 -0.69 4.23 -7.71
CA THR A 178 0.71 4.20 -8.12
C THR A 178 0.93 5.09 -9.34
N PHE A 179 1.83 6.06 -9.21
CA PHE A 179 2.44 6.74 -10.36
C PHE A 179 3.39 5.76 -11.05
N SER A 180 3.34 5.68 -12.38
CA SER A 180 4.20 4.82 -13.17
C SER A 180 4.67 5.52 -14.44
N ILE A 181 5.96 5.42 -14.76
CA ILE A 181 6.48 5.74 -16.10
C ILE A 181 5.96 4.69 -17.08
N ASP A 182 5.27 5.13 -18.13
CA ASP A 182 4.55 4.25 -19.06
C ASP A 182 5.50 3.31 -19.81
N ASN A 183 6.71 3.78 -20.13
CA ASN A 183 7.77 2.99 -20.75
C ASN A 183 9.10 3.15 -19.98
N ALA A 184 9.27 2.38 -18.92
CA ALA A 184 10.51 2.37 -18.12
C ALA A 184 11.77 2.06 -18.92
N ALA A 185 11.67 1.28 -20.02
CA ALA A 185 12.79 0.93 -20.89
C ALA A 185 13.31 2.11 -21.72
N SER A 186 12.55 3.20 -21.84
CA SER A 186 13.02 4.45 -22.47
C SER A 186 14.15 5.15 -21.71
N GLY A 187 14.41 4.76 -20.46
CA GLY A 187 15.35 5.44 -19.56
C GLY A 187 14.77 6.69 -18.88
N LEU A 188 13.53 7.09 -19.20
CA LEU A 188 12.85 8.17 -18.50
C LEU A 188 12.62 7.80 -17.03
N ARG A 189 12.85 8.76 -16.12
CA ARG A 189 12.66 8.61 -14.67
C ARG A 189 12.02 9.84 -14.07
N LEU A 190 11.25 9.66 -13.01
CA LEU A 190 10.90 10.74 -12.09
C LEU A 190 12.13 11.03 -11.21
N VAL A 191 12.68 12.24 -11.27
CA VAL A 191 13.90 12.60 -10.51
C VAL A 191 13.61 13.36 -9.22
N SER A 192 12.48 14.04 -9.16
CA SER A 192 12.04 14.78 -7.98
C SER A 192 10.53 14.96 -8.00
N TYR A 193 9.94 15.12 -6.82
CA TYR A 193 8.51 15.38 -6.69
C TYR A 193 8.21 16.47 -5.63
N ARG A 194 6.98 16.98 -5.69
CA ARG A 194 6.30 17.69 -4.61
C ARG A 194 4.97 16.99 -4.33
N LEU A 195 4.58 17.00 -3.07
CA LEU A 195 3.23 16.62 -2.66
C LEU A 195 2.44 17.87 -2.31
N ARG A 196 1.17 17.91 -2.72
CA ARG A 196 0.20 18.89 -2.25
C ARG A 196 -0.88 18.16 -1.46
N LEU A 197 -1.14 18.68 -0.28
CA LEU A 197 -2.21 18.25 0.60
C LEU A 197 -3.25 19.36 0.65
N THR A 198 -4.47 19.03 0.25
CA THR A 198 -5.63 19.91 0.38
C THR A 198 -6.53 19.35 1.47
N LEU A 199 -6.76 20.15 2.50
CA LEU A 199 -7.61 19.81 3.64
C LEU A 199 -8.96 20.47 3.44
N TYR A 200 -10.05 19.74 3.68
CA TYR A 200 -11.40 20.22 3.53
C TYR A 200 -12.19 20.10 4.82
N ARG A 201 -13.07 21.07 5.08
CA ARG A 201 -14.07 21.02 6.15
C ARG A 201 -15.38 21.68 5.71
N THR A 202 -16.48 21.30 6.36
CA THR A 202 -17.77 21.97 6.15
C THR A 202 -17.64 23.47 6.44
N PRO A 203 -18.17 24.37 5.60
CA PRO A 203 -18.08 25.82 5.79
C PRO A 203 -18.59 26.27 7.17
N GLY A 204 -17.86 27.18 7.82
CA GLY A 204 -18.18 27.69 9.15
C GLY A 204 -17.95 26.71 10.30
N SER A 205 -17.55 25.46 10.05
CA SER A 205 -17.26 24.50 11.11
C SER A 205 -15.92 24.78 11.80
N GLY A 206 -15.85 24.56 13.12
CA GLY A 206 -14.60 24.57 13.88
C GLY A 206 -13.77 23.29 13.76
N LEU A 207 -14.27 22.28 13.04
CA LEU A 207 -13.61 20.99 12.84
C LEU A 207 -12.46 21.12 11.84
N THR A 208 -11.47 20.24 11.95
CA THR A 208 -10.36 20.21 11.00
C THR A 208 -9.79 18.80 10.85
N PRO A 209 -9.47 18.36 9.62
CA PRO A 209 -8.67 17.16 9.47
C PRO A 209 -7.26 17.41 10.01
N THR A 210 -6.71 16.42 10.71
CA THR A 210 -5.34 16.47 11.23
C THR A 210 -4.50 15.43 10.51
N VAL A 211 -3.49 15.87 9.77
CA VAL A 211 -2.57 14.96 9.05
C VAL A 211 -1.27 14.85 9.83
N TRP A 212 -0.92 13.64 10.26
CA TRP A 212 0.30 13.37 11.05
C TRP A 212 1.46 12.88 10.21
N ARG A 213 1.18 12.33 9.02
CA ARG A 213 2.20 11.89 8.07
C ARG A 213 1.71 12.15 6.67
N LEU A 214 2.61 12.68 5.84
CA LEU A 214 2.47 12.72 4.39
C LEU A 214 3.81 12.31 3.81
N GLY A 215 3.83 11.47 2.77
CA GLY A 215 5.08 11.07 2.14
C GLY A 215 4.84 10.31 0.85
N ALA A 216 5.93 10.00 0.15
CA ALA A 216 5.90 9.08 -0.97
C ALA A 216 7.15 8.19 -0.96
N MET A 217 6.93 6.94 -1.38
CA MET A 217 7.98 6.00 -1.76
C MET A 217 8.19 6.12 -3.26
N GLY A 218 9.42 6.34 -3.69
CA GLY A 218 9.83 6.24 -5.09
C GLY A 218 10.77 5.06 -5.29
N SER A 219 10.64 4.36 -6.41
CA SER A 219 11.48 3.18 -6.70
C SER A 219 11.80 3.00 -8.18
N ASP A 220 12.95 2.40 -8.45
CA ASP A 220 13.32 1.86 -9.76
C ASP A 220 13.81 0.42 -9.60
N ILE A 221 12.86 -0.50 -9.38
CA ILE A 221 13.20 -1.93 -9.26
C ILE A 221 13.33 -2.52 -10.67
N PRO A 222 14.48 -3.10 -11.04
CA PRO A 222 14.68 -3.62 -12.38
C PRO A 222 13.76 -4.80 -12.68
N ASP A 223 13.48 -5.00 -13.97
CA ASP A 223 12.79 -6.18 -14.46
C ASP A 223 13.55 -7.46 -14.08
N ARG A 224 12.88 -8.32 -13.33
CA ARG A 224 13.46 -9.59 -12.86
C ARG A 224 12.36 -10.61 -12.64
N PHE A 225 12.62 -11.84 -13.10
CA PHE A 225 11.75 -13.01 -12.90
C PHE A 225 12.08 -13.79 -11.62
N THR A 226 13.32 -13.65 -11.15
CA THR A 226 13.84 -14.25 -9.92
C THR A 226 14.67 -13.22 -9.17
N VAL A 227 14.94 -13.49 -7.90
CA VAL A 227 15.79 -12.63 -7.06
C VAL A 227 16.92 -13.44 -6.43
N PRO A 228 18.02 -12.82 -5.99
CA PRO A 228 19.03 -13.49 -5.18
C PRO A 228 18.42 -14.15 -3.95
N ALA A 229 18.92 -15.33 -3.58
CA ALA A 229 18.46 -16.00 -2.36
C ALA A 229 19.06 -15.33 -1.12
N SER A 230 18.25 -15.01 -0.11
CA SER A 230 18.75 -14.57 1.20
C SER A 230 19.08 -15.76 2.11
N THR A 231 20.08 -15.56 2.97
CA THR A 231 20.42 -16.51 4.03
C THR A 231 19.57 -16.23 5.26
N PRO A 232 18.82 -17.22 5.79
CA PRO A 232 18.02 -17.03 7.00
C PRO A 232 18.92 -16.78 8.22
N TRP A 233 18.47 -15.89 9.10
CA TRP A 233 19.18 -15.62 10.37
C TRP A 233 18.26 -15.50 11.58
N LEU A 234 16.94 -15.42 11.37
CA LEU A 234 15.96 -15.27 12.43
C LEU A 234 15.03 -16.49 12.53
N ALA A 235 14.77 -16.94 13.75
CA ALA A 235 13.70 -17.88 14.08
C ALA A 235 12.81 -17.25 15.16
N LYS A 236 11.65 -16.73 14.76
CA LYS A 236 10.74 -15.99 15.63
C LYS A 236 9.36 -15.97 15.01
N GLU A 237 8.32 -16.06 15.82
CA GLU A 237 6.93 -15.88 15.39
C GLU A 237 6.26 -14.85 16.30
N LEU A 238 5.61 -13.86 15.70
CA LEU A 238 4.86 -12.84 16.41
C LEU A 238 3.42 -13.34 16.64
N PRO A 239 2.82 -13.05 17.81
CA PRO A 239 1.47 -13.49 18.15
C PRO A 239 0.41 -12.61 17.49
N VAL A 240 0.39 -12.61 16.16
CA VAL A 240 -0.58 -11.84 15.35
C VAL A 240 -1.90 -12.62 15.25
N PRO A 241 -3.06 -11.99 15.56
CA PRO A 241 -4.37 -12.59 15.38
C PRO A 241 -4.59 -13.10 13.95
N ARG A 242 -5.49 -14.07 13.80
CA ARG A 242 -5.73 -14.77 12.55
C ARG A 242 -7.16 -14.52 12.13
N TYR A 243 -7.33 -13.98 10.92
CA TYR A 243 -8.64 -13.76 10.33
C TYR A 243 -8.64 -14.27 8.89
N SER A 244 -9.67 -15.06 8.58
CA SER A 244 -9.99 -15.47 7.23
C SER A 244 -10.84 -14.40 6.56
N GLN A 245 -10.54 -14.11 5.29
CA GLN A 245 -11.45 -13.33 4.46
C GLN A 245 -12.61 -14.19 3.94
N GLU A 246 -12.39 -15.48 3.68
CA GLU A 246 -13.33 -16.36 2.98
C GLU A 246 -14.60 -16.65 3.78
N ILE A 247 -14.56 -16.56 5.12
CA ILE A 247 -15.77 -16.69 5.96
C ILE A 247 -16.80 -15.58 5.69
N HIS A 248 -16.35 -14.49 5.05
CA HIS A 248 -17.17 -13.36 4.65
C HIS A 248 -17.60 -13.41 3.18
N ALA A 249 -17.38 -14.52 2.48
CA ALA A 249 -17.80 -14.68 1.09
C ALA A 249 -19.29 -14.33 0.92
N GLY A 250 -19.60 -13.43 -0.01
CA GLY A 250 -20.97 -12.93 -0.24
C GLY A 250 -21.55 -12.00 0.84
N GLN A 251 -20.84 -11.72 1.95
CA GLN A 251 -21.27 -10.75 2.95
C GLN A 251 -20.92 -9.33 2.48
N TYR A 252 -21.87 -8.40 2.58
CA TYR A 252 -21.71 -7.01 2.09
C TYR A 252 -21.21 -6.92 0.64
N PRO A 253 -22.01 -7.41 -0.33
CA PRO A 253 -21.60 -7.48 -1.73
C PRO A 253 -21.25 -6.13 -2.35
N GLU A 254 -21.72 -5.01 -1.78
CA GLU A 254 -21.35 -3.66 -2.17
C GLU A 254 -19.84 -3.35 -1.99
N TYR A 255 -19.12 -4.14 -1.19
CA TYR A 255 -17.68 -4.00 -0.97
C TYR A 255 -16.89 -5.08 -1.72
N ASP A 256 -17.03 -5.16 -3.04
CA ASP A 256 -16.34 -6.14 -3.93
C ASP A 256 -16.79 -7.60 -3.72
N ASN A 257 -18.12 -7.82 -3.70
CA ASN A 257 -18.78 -9.12 -3.54
C ASN A 257 -18.61 -9.80 -2.17
N GLY A 258 -17.83 -9.20 -1.27
CA GLY A 258 -17.58 -9.73 0.06
C GLY A 258 -16.14 -10.23 0.23
N GLY A 259 -15.98 -11.13 1.21
CA GLY A 259 -14.70 -11.64 1.69
C GLY A 259 -13.71 -12.09 0.62
N GLU A 260 -14.16 -12.53 -0.56
CA GLU A 260 -13.32 -13.05 -1.65
C GLU A 260 -12.25 -12.06 -2.15
N ALA A 261 -12.43 -10.76 -1.89
CA ALA A 261 -11.49 -9.70 -2.26
C ALA A 261 -10.97 -8.86 -1.07
N TRP A 262 -11.12 -9.35 0.17
CA TRP A 262 -10.79 -8.61 1.39
C TRP A 262 -9.40 -8.90 1.97
N CYS A 263 -8.50 -9.52 1.22
CA CYS A 263 -7.14 -9.86 1.70
C CYS A 263 -6.39 -8.69 2.37
N SER A 264 -6.50 -7.48 1.81
CA SER A 264 -5.85 -6.26 2.32
C SER A 264 -6.47 -5.76 3.64
N PRO A 265 -7.79 -5.51 3.75
CA PRO A 265 -8.39 -5.12 5.02
C PRO A 265 -8.29 -6.20 6.10
N THR A 266 -8.40 -7.49 5.75
CA THR A 266 -8.22 -8.60 6.70
C THR A 266 -6.79 -8.62 7.25
N SER A 267 -5.78 -8.50 6.38
CA SER A 267 -4.37 -8.38 6.80
C SER A 267 -4.11 -7.14 7.64
N SER A 268 -4.72 -6.02 7.27
CA SER A 268 -4.63 -4.76 8.01
C SER A 268 -5.17 -4.92 9.43
N GLN A 269 -6.34 -5.53 9.57
CA GLN A 269 -6.97 -5.76 10.86
C GLN A 269 -6.13 -6.67 11.75
N MET A 270 -5.55 -7.75 11.20
CA MET A 270 -4.63 -8.63 11.96
C MET A 270 -3.47 -7.85 12.59
N ILE A 271 -2.81 -6.94 11.86
CA ILE A 271 -1.70 -6.15 12.41
C ILE A 271 -2.18 -5.05 13.37
N ILE A 272 -3.31 -4.39 13.07
CA ILE A 272 -3.89 -3.38 13.98
C ILE A 272 -4.13 -4.01 15.36
N GLU A 273 -4.64 -5.24 15.41
CA GLU A 273 -4.88 -5.97 16.65
C GLU A 273 -3.62 -6.51 17.32
N HIS A 274 -2.58 -6.88 16.55
CA HIS A 274 -1.26 -7.20 17.11
C HIS A 274 -0.71 -6.04 17.95
N TRP A 275 -0.98 -4.80 17.57
CA TRP A 275 -0.64 -3.61 18.36
C TRP A 275 -1.65 -3.28 19.47
N GLY A 276 -2.62 -4.15 19.74
CA GLY A 276 -3.61 -4.00 20.79
C GLY A 276 -4.62 -2.88 20.50
N ARG A 277 -5.00 -2.67 19.24
CA ARG A 277 -6.05 -1.74 18.82
C ARG A 277 -7.19 -2.49 18.18
N ARG A 278 -8.43 -2.08 18.43
CA ARG A 278 -9.65 -2.70 17.91
C ARG A 278 -10.72 -1.64 17.65
N PRO A 279 -11.63 -1.85 16.68
CA PRO A 279 -12.86 -1.09 16.62
C PRO A 279 -13.62 -1.20 17.95
N THR A 280 -14.28 -0.14 18.37
CA THR A 280 -15.22 -0.15 19.50
C THR A 280 -16.52 -0.85 19.12
N ALA A 281 -17.29 -1.29 20.12
CA ALA A 281 -18.62 -1.88 19.89
C ALA A 281 -19.56 -0.93 19.10
N GLU A 282 -19.48 0.38 19.36
CA GLU A 282 -20.23 1.39 18.62
C GLU A 282 -19.83 1.44 17.14
N GLN A 283 -18.52 1.40 16.86
CA GLN A 283 -18.02 1.36 15.47
C GLN A 283 -18.39 0.06 14.73
N LEU A 284 -18.68 -1.02 15.46
CA LEU A 284 -19.12 -2.30 14.90
C LEU A 284 -20.64 -2.45 14.85
N ALA A 285 -21.41 -1.52 15.43
CA ALA A 285 -22.86 -1.64 15.55
C ALA A 285 -23.61 -1.67 14.20
N TRP A 286 -22.96 -1.22 13.11
CA TRP A 286 -23.52 -1.32 11.76
C TRP A 286 -23.38 -2.72 11.16
N VAL A 287 -22.48 -3.56 11.71
CA VAL A 287 -22.23 -4.90 11.20
C VAL A 287 -23.35 -5.83 11.65
N ASN A 288 -23.79 -6.72 10.76
CA ASN A 288 -24.81 -7.71 11.06
C ASN A 288 -24.29 -8.62 12.19
N PRO A 289 -24.98 -8.70 13.33
CA PRO A 289 -24.51 -9.47 14.48
C PRO A 289 -24.43 -10.98 14.24
N SER A 290 -25.00 -11.51 13.14
CA SER A 290 -24.82 -12.91 12.76
C SER A 290 -23.50 -13.21 12.04
N PHE A 291 -22.76 -12.19 11.63
CA PHE A 291 -21.46 -12.37 10.97
C PHE A 291 -20.35 -12.49 12.01
N ALA A 292 -19.50 -13.50 11.86
CA ALA A 292 -18.25 -13.60 12.59
C ALA A 292 -17.34 -12.41 12.23
N ASP A 293 -16.33 -12.15 13.06
CA ASP A 293 -15.28 -11.17 12.79
C ASP A 293 -15.75 -9.81 12.25
N PRO A 294 -16.66 -9.12 12.97
CA PRO A 294 -17.22 -7.86 12.51
C PRO A 294 -16.15 -6.78 12.23
N GLN A 295 -14.98 -6.88 12.85
CA GLN A 295 -13.82 -6.05 12.59
C GLN A 295 -13.29 -6.17 11.15
N VAL A 296 -13.43 -7.32 10.49
CA VAL A 296 -13.02 -7.51 9.09
C VAL A 296 -14.00 -6.82 8.16
N CYS A 297 -15.31 -6.96 8.39
CA CYS A 297 -16.35 -6.20 7.69
C CYS A 297 -16.15 -4.68 7.85
N HIS A 298 -15.83 -4.25 9.07
CA HIS A 298 -15.47 -2.86 9.37
C HIS A 298 -14.25 -2.40 8.57
N ALA A 299 -13.16 -3.17 8.58
CA ALA A 299 -11.98 -2.84 7.81
C ALA A 299 -12.25 -2.76 6.30
N ALA A 300 -13.06 -3.67 5.75
CA ALA A 300 -13.44 -3.64 4.34
C ALA A 300 -14.16 -2.35 3.96
N ARG A 301 -15.23 -1.98 4.68
CA ARG A 301 -15.95 -0.73 4.44
C ARG A 301 -15.05 0.51 4.53
N PHE A 302 -14.14 0.55 5.50
CA PHE A 302 -13.30 1.72 5.77
C PHE A 302 -12.01 1.78 4.91
N THR A 303 -11.80 0.78 4.05
CA THR A 303 -10.70 0.75 3.07
C THR A 303 -11.17 0.72 1.62
N TYR A 304 -12.46 0.46 1.38
CA TYR A 304 -13.05 0.41 0.06
C TYR A 304 -12.82 1.70 -0.74
N ASP A 305 -12.20 1.57 -1.90
CA ASP A 305 -12.03 2.63 -2.88
C ASP A 305 -13.15 2.52 -3.92
N TYR A 306 -14.02 3.53 -3.95
CA TYR A 306 -15.24 3.49 -4.77
C TYR A 306 -14.97 3.60 -6.28
N GLN A 307 -13.85 4.18 -6.70
CA GLN A 307 -13.47 4.20 -8.13
C GLN A 307 -12.81 2.90 -8.54
N TYR A 308 -11.88 2.40 -7.73
CA TYR A 308 -11.24 1.10 -7.97
C TYR A 308 -12.24 -0.06 -7.88
N GLY A 309 -13.28 0.11 -7.06
CA GLY A 309 -14.30 -0.90 -6.81
C GLY A 309 -13.84 -2.02 -5.88
N GLY A 310 -12.86 -1.75 -4.99
CA GLY A 310 -12.27 -2.78 -4.12
C GLY A 310 -11.48 -2.23 -2.94
N CYS A 311 -11.05 -3.12 -2.05
CA CYS A 311 -10.33 -2.78 -0.81
C CYS A 311 -8.80 -2.81 -0.95
N GLY A 312 -8.29 -2.97 -2.17
CA GLY A 312 -6.87 -3.19 -2.47
C GLY A 312 -6.01 -1.92 -2.59
N ASN A 313 -6.58 -0.73 -2.43
CA ASN A 313 -5.83 0.54 -2.52
C ASN A 313 -4.85 0.67 -1.33
N TRP A 314 -3.55 0.72 -1.61
CA TRP A 314 -2.51 0.59 -0.58
C TRP A 314 -2.47 1.78 0.40
N PRO A 315 -2.43 3.05 -0.08
CA PRO A 315 -2.53 4.21 0.81
C PRO A 315 -3.80 4.21 1.67
N PHE A 316 -4.93 3.72 1.15
CA PHE A 316 -6.20 3.73 1.89
C PHE A 316 -6.17 2.78 3.09
N ASN A 317 -5.54 1.61 2.95
CA ASN A 317 -5.33 0.67 4.05
C ASN A 317 -4.36 1.24 5.10
N ALA A 318 -3.24 1.83 4.66
CA ALA A 318 -2.29 2.49 5.57
C ALA A 318 -2.92 3.67 6.33
N ALA A 319 -3.74 4.47 5.66
CA ALA A 319 -4.47 5.58 6.27
C ALA A 319 -5.58 5.08 7.23
N TYR A 320 -6.26 3.98 6.90
CA TYR A 320 -7.22 3.32 7.80
C TYR A 320 -6.55 2.85 9.09
N ALA A 321 -5.41 2.16 9.01
CA ALA A 321 -4.66 1.75 10.20
C ALA A 321 -4.27 2.95 11.08
N ALA A 322 -3.93 4.08 10.47
CA ALA A 322 -3.59 5.29 11.19
C ALA A 322 -4.76 5.97 11.93
N THR A 323 -6.02 5.58 11.66
CA THR A 323 -7.18 6.07 12.41
C THR A 323 -7.23 5.54 13.84
N TYR A 324 -6.53 4.44 14.11
CA TYR A 324 -6.42 3.86 15.44
C TYR A 324 -5.42 4.64 16.30
N LYS A 325 -5.75 4.75 17.58
CA LYS A 325 -4.97 5.51 18.56
C LYS A 325 -3.51 5.06 18.57
N ASP A 326 -2.60 6.02 18.47
CA ASP A 326 -1.14 5.83 18.53
C ASP A 326 -0.60 4.79 17.53
N LEU A 327 -1.29 4.61 16.39
CA LEU A 327 -0.82 3.78 15.29
C LEU A 327 -0.50 4.66 14.07
N GLN A 328 0.47 4.19 13.28
CA GLN A 328 0.79 4.76 11.98
C GLN A 328 1.09 3.66 10.97
N GLY A 329 0.94 3.99 9.70
CA GLY A 329 1.19 3.07 8.59
C GLY A 329 1.97 3.70 7.45
N VAL A 330 2.75 2.89 6.77
CA VAL A 330 3.50 3.27 5.56
C VAL A 330 3.31 2.25 4.47
N VAL A 331 3.33 2.72 3.23
CA VAL A 331 3.50 1.87 2.04
C VAL A 331 4.94 2.03 1.58
N THR A 332 5.65 0.92 1.43
CA THR A 332 7.05 0.93 1.00
C THR A 332 7.40 -0.32 0.19
N ARG A 333 8.65 -0.45 -0.24
CA ARG A 333 9.21 -1.66 -0.85
C ARG A 333 10.39 -2.15 -0.02
N LEU A 334 10.33 -3.41 0.41
CA LEU A 334 11.49 -4.10 0.99
C LEU A 334 12.26 -4.83 -0.12
N ARG A 335 13.56 -5.03 0.09
CA ARG A 335 14.48 -5.48 -0.95
C ARG A 335 14.86 -6.94 -0.80
N SER A 336 14.66 -7.51 0.38
CA SER A 336 15.06 -8.87 0.73
C SER A 336 14.20 -9.43 1.86
N LEU A 337 14.24 -10.74 2.09
CA LEU A 337 13.74 -11.30 3.35
C LEU A 337 14.61 -10.90 4.55
N THR A 338 15.88 -10.53 4.37
CA THR A 338 16.73 -10.02 5.45
C THR A 338 16.16 -8.71 6.03
N ASP A 339 15.64 -7.82 5.18
CA ASP A 339 14.94 -6.60 5.61
C ASP A 339 13.71 -6.97 6.45
N LEU A 340 12.97 -7.99 6.02
CA LEU A 340 11.78 -8.45 6.71
C LEU A 340 12.11 -9.13 8.05
N GLU A 341 13.16 -9.94 8.10
CA GLU A 341 13.69 -10.52 9.35
C GLU A 341 14.10 -9.42 10.33
N THR A 342 14.70 -8.33 9.85
CA THR A 342 15.06 -7.17 10.68
C THR A 342 13.83 -6.55 11.36
N LEU A 343 12.72 -6.42 10.63
CA LEU A 343 11.46 -5.90 11.16
C LEU A 343 10.80 -6.87 12.15
N ILE A 344 10.73 -8.17 11.81
CA ILE A 344 10.16 -9.20 12.70
C ILE A 344 10.97 -9.31 13.99
N ALA A 345 12.30 -9.22 13.92
CA ALA A 345 13.18 -9.19 15.09
C ALA A 345 12.78 -8.05 16.04
N ALA A 346 12.42 -6.88 15.50
CA ALA A 346 11.91 -5.73 16.26
C ALA A 346 10.41 -5.80 16.62
N GLY A 347 9.71 -6.87 16.26
CA GLY A 347 8.30 -7.08 16.58
C GLY A 347 7.31 -6.42 15.63
N ILE A 348 7.76 -6.04 14.43
CA ILE A 348 6.96 -5.36 13.40
C ILE A 348 6.60 -6.39 12.31
N PRO A 349 5.34 -6.91 12.29
CA PRO A 349 4.87 -7.71 11.16
C PRO A 349 4.71 -6.85 9.91
N ALA A 350 4.68 -7.50 8.73
CA ALA A 350 4.52 -6.81 7.46
C ALA A 350 3.43 -7.45 6.61
N ILE A 351 2.69 -6.63 5.87
CA ILE A 351 1.69 -7.10 4.90
C ILE A 351 2.34 -7.04 3.53
N THR A 352 2.64 -8.20 2.94
CA THR A 352 3.33 -8.31 1.66
C THR A 352 2.35 -8.54 0.52
N SER A 353 2.53 -7.83 -0.58
CA SER A 353 1.78 -8.08 -1.82
C SER A 353 2.38 -9.26 -2.59
N GLN A 354 1.54 -10.21 -2.97
CA GLN A 354 1.92 -11.45 -3.64
C GLN A 354 1.24 -11.63 -4.99
N SER A 355 1.96 -12.23 -5.95
CA SER A 355 1.42 -12.63 -7.25
C SER A 355 2.12 -13.90 -7.76
N PHE A 356 1.36 -14.97 -7.92
CA PHE A 356 1.91 -16.29 -8.20
C PHE A 356 0.91 -17.23 -8.88
N LEU A 357 1.41 -18.18 -9.65
CA LEU A 357 0.67 -19.35 -10.10
C LEU A 357 0.61 -20.39 -8.96
N LYS A 358 -0.42 -21.23 -8.97
CA LYS A 358 -0.60 -22.29 -7.97
C LYS A 358 0.62 -23.19 -7.79
N SER A 359 1.40 -23.40 -8.84
CA SER A 359 2.63 -24.21 -8.82
C SER A 359 3.85 -23.51 -8.20
N GLU A 360 3.80 -22.19 -7.99
CA GLU A 360 4.97 -21.40 -7.56
C GLU A 360 5.07 -21.24 -6.04
N LEU A 361 3.98 -21.50 -5.30
CA LEU A 361 3.94 -21.43 -3.84
C LEU A 361 3.38 -22.74 -3.26
N THR A 362 4.28 -23.63 -2.86
CA THR A 362 3.92 -24.92 -2.27
C THR A 362 3.08 -24.71 -1.02
N GLY A 363 1.96 -25.43 -0.91
CA GLY A 363 1.07 -25.38 0.26
C GLY A 363 0.01 -24.27 0.20
N ALA A 364 0.07 -23.35 -0.77
CA ALA A 364 -0.97 -22.32 -0.92
C ALA A 364 -2.30 -22.92 -1.38
N GLY A 365 -2.27 -23.85 -2.35
CA GLY A 365 -3.47 -24.53 -2.86
C GLY A 365 -4.25 -23.74 -3.92
N TYR A 366 -3.86 -22.48 -4.19
CA TYR A 366 -4.45 -21.59 -5.20
C TYR A 366 -3.34 -20.77 -5.89
N GLY A 367 -3.70 -20.00 -6.92
CA GLY A 367 -2.84 -18.98 -7.53
C GLY A 367 -3.59 -17.66 -7.62
N THR A 368 -2.87 -16.55 -7.77
CA THR A 368 -3.44 -15.19 -7.73
C THR A 368 -2.66 -14.20 -8.61
N SER A 369 -3.36 -13.22 -9.18
CA SER A 369 -2.76 -12.04 -9.81
C SER A 369 -2.34 -10.97 -8.80
N GLY A 370 -2.92 -10.98 -7.60
CA GLY A 370 -2.63 -10.06 -6.50
C GLY A 370 -3.30 -10.53 -5.22
N HIS A 371 -2.55 -10.63 -4.12
CA HIS A 371 -3.05 -11.06 -2.81
C HIS A 371 -2.19 -10.46 -1.70
N LEU A 372 -2.80 -10.03 -0.60
CA LEU A 372 -2.08 -9.48 0.54
C LEU A 372 -2.02 -10.53 1.64
N MET A 373 -0.82 -10.77 2.15
CA MET A 373 -0.56 -11.76 3.19
C MET A 373 0.28 -11.13 4.30
N THR A 374 0.02 -11.49 5.55
CA THR A 374 0.75 -10.94 6.69
C THR A 374 1.90 -11.87 7.08
N VAL A 375 3.15 -11.44 6.91
CA VAL A 375 4.30 -12.17 7.45
C VAL A 375 4.44 -11.88 8.92
N ILE A 376 4.40 -12.94 9.72
CA ILE A 376 4.43 -12.89 11.19
C ILE A 376 5.69 -13.50 11.75
N GLY A 377 6.51 -14.16 10.92
CA GLY A 377 7.78 -14.67 11.38
C GLY A 377 8.47 -15.67 10.46
N PHE A 378 9.41 -16.39 11.04
CA PHE A 378 10.28 -17.35 10.38
C PHE A 378 10.51 -18.57 11.26
N THR A 379 10.52 -19.76 10.66
CA THR A 379 10.85 -21.01 11.36
C THR A 379 12.36 -21.13 11.61
N ALA A 380 12.78 -22.12 12.40
CA ALA A 380 14.19 -22.42 12.59
C ALA A 380 14.94 -22.77 11.28
N GLY A 381 14.23 -23.31 10.29
CA GLY A 381 14.78 -23.58 8.95
C GLY A 381 14.81 -22.36 8.03
N GLY A 382 14.28 -21.21 8.49
CA GLY A 382 14.22 -19.97 7.71
C GLY A 382 12.99 -19.82 6.81
N ASP A 383 12.05 -20.77 6.86
CA ASP A 383 10.78 -20.71 6.12
C ASP A 383 9.86 -19.64 6.68
N VAL A 384 9.06 -19.03 5.80
CA VAL A 384 8.23 -17.88 6.13
C VAL A 384 6.96 -18.35 6.82
N ILE A 385 6.69 -17.82 8.00
CA ILE A 385 5.42 -17.98 8.71
C ILE A 385 4.54 -16.79 8.36
N ALA A 386 3.42 -17.05 7.69
CA ALA A 386 2.49 -16.01 7.26
C ALA A 386 1.05 -16.36 7.65
N ASN A 387 0.29 -15.34 8.05
CA ASN A 387 -1.16 -15.39 8.10
C ASN A 387 -1.69 -15.08 6.70
N ASP A 388 -2.23 -16.12 6.05
CA ASP A 388 -2.84 -16.10 4.73
C ASP A 388 -4.36 -15.96 4.84
N PRO A 389 -4.93 -14.78 4.58
CA PRO A 389 -6.36 -14.55 4.78
C PRO A 389 -7.23 -15.37 3.81
N ALA A 390 -6.70 -15.84 2.68
CA ALA A 390 -7.40 -16.73 1.72
C ALA A 390 -7.38 -18.19 2.23
N SER A 391 -8.02 -18.39 3.38
CA SER A 391 -8.11 -19.67 4.09
C SER A 391 -9.56 -19.97 4.48
N PRO A 392 -10.00 -21.23 4.55
CA PRO A 392 -11.41 -21.57 4.78
C PRO A 392 -11.97 -21.15 6.15
N GLY A 393 -11.09 -20.81 7.10
CA GLY A 393 -11.44 -20.34 8.45
C GLY A 393 -10.19 -19.84 9.17
N ASP A 394 -10.37 -19.19 10.32
CA ASP A 394 -9.29 -18.53 11.08
C ASP A 394 -8.19 -19.47 11.56
N ASP A 395 -8.54 -20.71 11.88
CA ASP A 395 -7.61 -21.74 12.32
C ASP A 395 -6.63 -22.16 11.21
N ALA A 396 -7.08 -22.10 9.94
CA ALA A 396 -6.31 -22.44 8.75
C ALA A 396 -5.46 -21.27 8.17
N VAL A 397 -5.61 -20.05 8.72
CA VAL A 397 -4.93 -18.84 8.23
C VAL A 397 -3.41 -18.92 8.37
N ARG A 398 -2.91 -19.48 9.48
CA ARG A 398 -1.46 -19.52 9.74
C ARG A 398 -0.81 -20.63 8.95
N ARG A 399 0.08 -20.27 8.03
CA ARG A 399 0.78 -21.19 7.13
C ARG A 399 2.30 -20.99 7.18
N VAL A 400 3.02 -22.02 6.78
CA VAL A 400 4.48 -22.00 6.63
C VAL A 400 4.79 -22.24 5.15
N TYR A 401 5.52 -21.30 4.56
CA TYR A 401 5.88 -21.30 3.15
C TYR A 401 7.38 -21.41 2.98
N LYS A 402 7.80 -22.17 1.96
CA LYS A 402 9.22 -22.33 1.65
C LYS A 402 9.85 -20.98 1.35
N ARG A 403 10.94 -20.66 2.05
CA ARG A 403 11.63 -19.36 1.95
C ARG A 403 11.86 -18.93 0.51
N ARG A 404 12.43 -19.84 -0.29
CA ARG A 404 12.86 -19.54 -1.67
C ARG A 404 11.69 -19.23 -2.61
N GLU A 405 10.58 -19.94 -2.44
CA GLU A 405 9.37 -19.74 -3.23
C GLU A 405 8.77 -18.36 -2.89
N TRP A 406 8.57 -18.10 -1.59
CA TRP A 406 8.06 -16.82 -1.09
C TRP A 406 8.89 -15.63 -1.56
N GLU A 407 10.21 -15.71 -1.39
CA GLU A 407 11.13 -14.62 -1.73
C GLU A 407 11.06 -14.25 -3.20
N ASN A 408 10.99 -15.25 -4.09
CA ASN A 408 10.85 -15.02 -5.52
C ASN A 408 9.50 -14.39 -5.87
N ILE A 409 8.39 -14.94 -5.38
CA ILE A 409 7.06 -14.45 -5.77
C ILE A 409 6.79 -13.02 -5.27
N TRP A 410 7.39 -12.64 -4.14
CA TRP A 410 7.25 -11.32 -3.53
C TRP A 410 8.18 -10.29 -4.16
N LEU A 411 9.44 -10.61 -4.37
CA LEU A 411 10.44 -9.59 -4.74
C LEU A 411 10.60 -9.43 -6.26
N ARG A 412 10.14 -10.38 -7.08
CA ARG A 412 10.21 -10.27 -8.55
C ARG A 412 9.28 -9.17 -9.06
N THR A 413 9.66 -8.53 -10.16
CA THR A 413 8.88 -7.49 -10.84
C THR A 413 8.22 -7.99 -12.12
N LYS A 414 8.63 -9.16 -12.62
CA LYS A 414 8.03 -9.84 -13.77
C LYS A 414 7.73 -11.29 -13.45
N ARG A 415 6.67 -11.84 -14.04
CA ARG A 415 6.34 -13.26 -13.99
C ARG A 415 5.60 -13.70 -15.24
N TYR A 416 5.52 -14.99 -15.47
CA TYR A 416 4.62 -15.56 -16.45
C TYR A 416 3.25 -15.81 -15.82
N ASN A 417 2.17 -15.46 -16.52
CA ASN A 417 0.82 -15.85 -16.14
C ASN A 417 0.49 -17.26 -16.68
N ALA A 418 -0.71 -17.76 -16.39
CA ALA A 418 -1.13 -19.11 -16.81
C ALA A 418 -1.16 -19.29 -18.33
N SER A 419 -1.28 -18.21 -19.10
CA SER A 419 -1.23 -18.19 -20.56
C SER A 419 0.19 -18.05 -21.12
N GLY A 420 1.22 -17.97 -20.27
CA GLY A 420 2.62 -17.78 -20.68
C GLY A 420 3.00 -16.33 -21.02
N ASN A 421 2.12 -15.36 -20.77
CA ASN A 421 2.42 -13.95 -21.00
C ASN A 421 3.22 -13.35 -19.84
N VAL A 422 4.17 -12.47 -20.14
CA VAL A 422 4.88 -11.68 -19.13
C VAL A 422 3.94 -10.65 -18.54
N VAL A 423 3.75 -10.69 -17.23
CA VAL A 423 2.95 -9.75 -16.44
C VAL A 423 3.77 -9.22 -15.26
N SER A 424 3.30 -8.14 -14.65
CA SER A 424 3.96 -7.55 -13.48
C SER A 424 3.90 -8.47 -12.26
N GLY A 425 5.01 -8.50 -11.52
CA GLY A 425 5.09 -8.98 -10.15
C GLY A 425 5.00 -7.81 -9.17
N THR A 426 5.11 -8.09 -7.87
CA THR A 426 4.84 -7.08 -6.84
C THR A 426 6.09 -6.26 -6.48
N GLY A 427 7.29 -6.76 -6.77
CA GLY A 427 8.54 -6.03 -6.60
C GLY A 427 8.83 -5.62 -5.16
N GLY A 428 8.31 -6.36 -4.17
CA GLY A 428 8.58 -6.11 -2.76
C GLY A 428 7.67 -5.09 -2.07
N VAL A 429 6.58 -4.62 -2.69
CA VAL A 429 5.64 -3.70 -2.01
C VAL A 429 5.07 -4.36 -0.75
N CYS A 430 5.02 -3.59 0.32
CA CYS A 430 4.41 -3.99 1.57
C CYS A 430 3.82 -2.81 2.35
N TYR A 431 2.99 -3.13 3.34
CA TYR A 431 2.59 -2.21 4.40
C TYR A 431 3.35 -2.53 5.68
N LEU A 432 3.77 -1.49 6.38
CA LEU A 432 4.28 -1.62 7.75
C LEU A 432 3.42 -0.74 8.65
N TYR A 433 2.80 -1.35 9.66
CA TYR A 433 2.09 -0.63 10.71
C TYR A 433 2.84 -0.79 12.02
N PHE A 434 2.99 0.31 12.74
CA PHE A 434 3.78 0.38 13.95
C PHE A 434 3.30 1.55 14.83
N PRO A 435 3.66 1.57 16.13
CA PRO A 435 3.27 2.64 17.02
C PRO A 435 3.73 4.03 16.54
N SER A 436 2.97 5.08 16.88
CA SER A 436 3.34 6.48 16.63
C SER A 436 4.65 6.88 17.32
N ASN A 437 4.98 6.22 18.43
CA ASN A 437 6.22 6.34 19.17
C ASN A 437 6.92 4.97 19.27
N PRO A 438 7.66 4.54 18.23
CA PRO A 438 8.36 3.26 18.24
C PRO A 438 9.47 3.24 19.29
N SER A 439 9.79 2.06 19.82
CA SER A 439 10.97 1.89 20.68
C SER A 439 12.28 2.18 19.92
N ALA A 440 13.41 2.30 20.63
CA ALA A 440 14.71 2.51 19.99
C ALA A 440 15.04 1.40 18.96
N GLY A 441 14.86 0.13 19.34
CA GLY A 441 15.10 -1.00 18.43
C GLY A 441 14.13 -1.05 17.25
N GLN A 442 12.87 -0.65 17.44
CA GLN A 442 11.91 -0.52 16.33
C GLN A 442 12.30 0.61 15.38
N SER A 443 12.74 1.74 15.94
CA SER A 443 13.20 2.89 15.15
C SER A 443 14.45 2.54 14.33
N GLU A 444 15.38 1.78 14.90
CA GLU A 444 16.57 1.29 14.19
C GLU A 444 16.20 0.32 13.07
N ALA A 445 15.31 -0.64 13.33
CA ALA A 445 14.83 -1.58 12.31
C ALA A 445 14.11 -0.88 11.15
N LEU A 446 13.23 0.09 11.44
CA LEU A 446 12.56 0.90 10.42
C LEU A 446 13.56 1.71 9.60
N LYS A 447 14.53 2.36 10.25
CA LYS A 447 15.58 3.12 9.55
C LYS A 447 16.46 2.21 8.67
N ALA A 448 16.77 1.01 9.12
CA ALA A 448 17.56 0.04 8.35
C ALA A 448 16.90 -0.35 7.02
N VAL A 449 15.56 -0.34 6.98
CA VAL A 449 14.78 -0.58 5.74
C VAL A 449 14.36 0.72 5.04
N GLY A 450 14.93 1.86 5.45
CA GLY A 450 14.69 3.16 4.83
C GLY A 450 13.35 3.80 5.18
N VAL A 451 12.72 3.42 6.31
CA VAL A 451 11.48 4.04 6.81
C VAL A 451 11.81 4.99 7.96
N ARG A 452 11.33 6.23 7.83
CA ARG A 452 11.46 7.29 8.84
C ARG A 452 10.24 7.38 9.75
#